data_AF-A0A921I0V7-F1
#
_entry.id   AF-A0A921I0V7-F1
#
_cell.length_a   1.000
_cell.length_b   1.000
_cell.length_c   1.000
_cell.angle_alpha   90.00
_cell.angle_beta   90.00
_cell.angle_gamma   90.00
#
_symmetry.space_group_name_H-M   'P 1'
#
loop_
_entity.id
_entity.type
_entity.pdbx_description
1 polymer ?
#
loop_
_entity_poly.entity_id
_entity_poly.type
_entity_poly.pdbx_seq_one_letter_code
_entity_poly.pdbx_strand_id
1 'polypeptide(L)' 'MEERIEEQTAPVEDEKTLEQLFSELEAVTGALEAESSLEKSFQLYHRGMDMLKACSDRIDRVEKQIQVLDEKGEAHELQ' A
#
# COMPACT_ATOMS: atom_id res chain seq x y z
N MET A 1 -22.39 -32.17 13.39
CA MET A 1 -20.95 -32.04 13.08
C MET A 1 -20.91 -31.02 11.95
N GLU A 2 -20.92 -29.74 12.32
CA GLU A 2 -20.76 -28.63 11.40
C GLU A 2 -19.52 -27.92 11.90
N GLU A 3 -18.37 -28.33 11.38
CA GLU A 3 -17.12 -27.62 11.61
C GLU A 3 -17.22 -26.30 10.86
N ARG A 4 -17.61 -25.24 11.59
CA ARG A 4 -17.54 -23.87 11.12
C ARG A 4 -16.07 -23.57 10.89
N ILE A 5 -15.70 -23.38 9.64
CA ILE A 5 -14.37 -22.91 9.25
C ILE A 5 -14.22 -21.52 9.86
N GLU A 6 -13.45 -21.43 10.94
CA GLU A 6 -13.00 -20.16 11.50
C GLU A 6 -12.03 -19.55 10.49
N GLU A 7 -12.53 -18.59 9.71
CA GLU A 7 -11.71 -17.72 8.87
C GLU A 7 -10.77 -16.94 9.78
N GLN A 8 -9.55 -17.46 9.93
CA GLN A 8 -8.49 -16.88 10.72
C GLN A 8 -7.97 -15.63 10.00
N THR A 9 -8.70 -14.52 10.13
CA THR A 9 -8.19 -13.20 9.78
C THR A 9 -7.23 -12.77 10.88
N ALA A 10 -5.95 -13.09 10.69
CA ALA A 10 -4.89 -12.57 11.52
C ALA A 10 -4.99 -11.03 11.57
N PRO A 11 -4.85 -10.39 12.74
CA PRO A 11 -4.89 -8.94 12.81
C PRO A 11 -3.66 -8.40 12.09
N VAL A 12 -3.88 -7.65 11.00
CA VAL A 12 -2.82 -6.93 10.30
C VAL A 12 -2.49 -5.71 11.17
N GLU A 13 -1.61 -5.91 12.15
CA GLU A 13 -1.18 -4.86 13.06
C GLU A 13 -0.29 -3.84 12.32
N ASP A 14 -0.63 -2.55 12.46
CA ASP A 14 0.13 -1.32 12.18
C ASP A 14 0.59 -0.98 10.74
N GLU A 15 0.25 -1.75 9.72
CA GLU A 15 0.67 -1.44 8.35
C GLU A 15 -0.37 -0.56 7.61
N LYS A 16 -0.13 0.76 7.53
CA LYS A 16 -0.97 1.76 6.83
C LYS A 16 -1.54 1.23 5.49
N THR A 17 -2.85 1.33 5.28
CA THR A 17 -3.47 0.86 4.03
C THR A 17 -3.00 1.66 2.83
N LEU A 18 -3.17 1.12 1.62
CA LEU A 18 -2.81 1.82 0.40
C LEU A 18 -3.60 3.13 0.25
N GLU A 19 -4.87 3.16 0.66
CA GLU A 19 -5.67 4.40 0.66
C GLU A 19 -5.13 5.43 1.65
N GLN A 20 -4.67 5.00 2.83
CA GLN A 20 -4.04 5.88 3.80
C GLN A 20 -2.72 6.47 3.26
N LEU A 21 -1.90 5.64 2.60
CA LEU A 21 -0.66 6.08 1.97
C LEU A 21 -0.91 7.10 0.86
N PHE A 22 -1.92 6.88 0.00
CA PHE A 22 -2.31 7.84 -1.03
C PHE A 22 -2.86 9.13 -0.45
N SER A 23 -3.71 9.05 0.58
CA SER A 23 -4.26 10.24 1.25
C SER A 23 -3.16 11.10 1.87
N GLU A 24 -2.17 10.48 2.52
CA GLU A 24 -1.02 11.20 3.02
C GLU A 24 -0.15 11.77 1.89
N LEU A 25 -0.01 11.07 0.76
CA LEU A 25 0.77 11.54 -0.39
C LEU A 25 0.15 12.78 -1.02
N GLU A 26 -1.19 12.82 -1.13
CA GLU A 26 -1.93 14.01 -1.55
C GLU A 26 -1.68 15.19 -0.60
N ALA A 27 -1.68 14.95 0.71
CA ALA A 27 -1.39 15.97 1.70
C ALA A 27 0.05 16.51 1.57
N VAL A 28 1.04 15.63 1.35
CA VAL A 28 2.43 16.03 1.10
C VAL A 28 2.56 16.82 -0.20
N THR A 29 1.85 16.41 -1.24
CA THR A 29 1.85 17.09 -2.55
C THR A 29 1.26 18.50 -2.42
N GLY A 30 0.10 18.64 -1.78
CA GLY A 30 -0.50 19.96 -1.55
C GLY A 30 0.36 20.85 -0.64
N ALA A 31 1.04 20.28 0.35
CA ALA A 31 2.00 21.03 1.17
C ALA A 31 3.21 21.49 0.36
N LEU A 32 3.69 20.66 -0.57
CA LEU A 32 4.82 21.00 -1.45
C LEU A 32 4.46 22.12 -2.41
N GLU A 33 3.23 22.14 -2.95
CA GLU A 33 2.74 23.20 -3.84
C GLU A 33 2.62 24.55 -3.13
N ALA A 34 2.32 24.56 -1.83
CA ALA A 34 2.17 25.76 -1.02
C ALA A 34 3.49 26.27 -0.40
N GLU A 35 4.55 25.47 -0.41
CA GLU A 35 5.79 25.78 0.30
C GLU A 35 6.72 26.69 -0.52
N SER A 36 7.29 27.70 0.15
CA SER A 36 8.15 28.71 -0.49
C SER A 36 9.63 28.55 -0.13
N SER A 37 9.93 27.79 0.92
CA SER A 37 11.29 27.47 1.32
C SER A 37 11.81 26.22 0.61
N LEU A 38 12.87 26.37 -0.17
CA LEU A 38 13.51 25.26 -0.89
C LEU A 38 13.94 24.11 0.03
N GLU A 39 14.44 24.40 1.23
CA GLU A 39 14.84 23.38 2.21
C GLU A 39 13.65 22.52 2.66
N LYS A 40 12.51 23.16 2.92
CA LYS A 40 11.27 22.44 3.27
C LYS A 40 10.70 21.69 2.07
N SER A 41 10.79 22.25 0.87
CA SER A 41 10.41 21.55 -0.36
C SER A 41 11.22 20.27 -0.55
N PHE A 42 12.53 20.27 -0.27
CA PHE A 42 13.35 19.06 -0.31
C PHE A 42 12.91 18.00 0.70
N GLN A 43 12.59 18.41 1.93
CA GLN A 43 12.09 17.48 2.96
C GLN A 43 10.75 16.86 2.56
N LEU A 44 9.81 17.69 2.07
CA LEU A 44 8.50 17.23 1.58
C LEU A 44 8.63 16.30 0.38
N TYR A 45 9.51 16.64 -0.57
CA TYR A 45 9.79 15.80 -1.73
C TYR A 45 10.36 14.44 -1.32
N HIS A 46 11.36 14.42 -0.44
CA HIS A 46 11.95 13.17 0.06
C HIS A 46 10.89 12.31 0.76
N ARG A 47 10.06 12.93 1.59
CA ARG A 47 8.93 12.24 2.24
C ARG A 47 7.97 11.64 1.21
N GLY A 48 7.60 12.39 0.17
CA GLY A 48 6.77 11.88 -0.92
C GLY A 48 7.40 10.68 -1.64
N MET A 49 8.72 10.72 -1.89
CA MET A 49 9.46 9.60 -2.49
C MET A 49 9.45 8.34 -1.62
N ASP A 50 9.61 8.47 -0.31
CA ASP A 50 9.57 7.33 0.60
C ASP A 50 8.17 6.71 0.67
N MET A 51 7.14 7.53 0.59
CA MET A 51 5.75 7.06 0.54
C MET A 51 5.45 6.31 -0.77
N LEU A 52 5.98 6.79 -1.91
CA LEU A 52 5.87 6.07 -3.18
C LEU A 52 6.54 4.69 -3.13
N LYS A 53 7.71 4.58 -2.48
CA LYS A 53 8.36 3.28 -2.26
C LYS A 53 7.47 2.35 -1.43
N ALA A 54 6.92 2.85 -0.32
CA ALA A 54 6.02 2.07 0.53
C ALA A 54 4.77 1.59 -0.23
N CYS A 55 4.21 2.42 -1.11
CA CYS A 55 3.12 2.00 -2.00
C CYS A 55 3.56 0.88 -2.95
N SER A 56 4.73 1.02 -3.58
CA SER A 56 5.28 0.00 -4.50
C SER A 56 5.48 -1.33 -3.79
N ASP A 57 6.13 -1.34 -2.62
CA ASP A 57 6.39 -2.55 -1.85
C ASP A 57 5.09 -3.27 -1.45
N ARG A 58 4.04 -2.51 -1.18
CA ARG A 58 2.73 -3.06 -0.82
C ARG A 58 2.00 -3.64 -2.04
N ILE A 59 2.09 -2.99 -3.20
CA ILE A 59 1.55 -3.53 -4.46
C ILE A 59 2.26 -4.83 -4.80
N ASP A 60 3.59 -4.86 -4.77
CA ASP A 60 4.39 -6.06 -5.02
C ASP A 60 4.00 -7.23 -4.09
N ARG A 61 3.68 -6.92 -2.82
CA ARG A 61 3.20 -7.93 -1.87
C ARG A 61 1.83 -8.48 -2.27
N VAL A 62 0.90 -7.62 -2.66
CA VAL A 62 -0.43 -8.03 -3.14
C VAL A 62 -0.30 -8.87 -4.42
N GLU A 63 0.53 -8.46 -5.38
CA GLU A 63 0.81 -9.21 -6.61
C GLU A 63 1.36 -10.61 -6.31
N LYS A 64 2.33 -10.72 -5.40
CA LYS A 64 2.86 -12.03 -4.95
C LYS A 64 1.80 -12.89 -4.27
N GLN A 65 0.94 -12.29 -3.45
CA GLN A 65 -0.16 -13.02 -2.80
C GLN A 65 -1.15 -13.55 -3.83
N ILE A 66 -1.48 -12.76 -4.86
CA ILE A 66 -2.32 -13.18 -5.99
C ILE A 66 -1.66 -14.34 -6.73
N GLN A 67 -0.36 -14.25 -7.04
CA GLN A 67 0.38 -15.32 -7.74
C GLN A 67 0.42 -16.63 -6.93
N VAL A 68 0.60 -16.57 -5.61
CA VAL A 68 0.59 -17.76 -4.75
C VAL A 68 -0.81 -18.40 -4.66
N LEU A 69 -1.88 -17.61 -4.75
CA LEU A 69 -3.25 -18.12 -4.84
C LEU A 69 -3.48 -18.85 -6.17
N ASP A 70 -2.94 -18.30 -7.26
CA ASP A 70 -2.98 -18.90 -8.60
C ASP A 70 -2.25 -20.27 -8.64
N GLU A 71 -1.05 -20.36 -8.05
CA GLU A 71 -0.27 -21.61 -7.95
C GLU A 71 -0.92 -22.70 -7.09
N LYS A 72 -1.89 -22.34 -6.22
CA LYS A 72 -2.68 -23.29 -5.42
C LYS A 72 -3.95 -23.80 -6.13
N GLY A 73 -4.16 -23.42 -7.39
CA GLY A 73 -5.05 -24.15 -8.30
C GLY A 73 -6.40 -23.50 -8.60
N GLU A 74 -6.51 -22.17 -8.63
CA GLU A 74 -7.59 -21.49 -9.36
C GLU A 74 -7.04 -20.29 -10.13
N ALA A 75 -6.56 -20.56 -11.35
CA ALA A 75 -6.19 -19.55 -12.33
C ALA A 75 -7.43 -18.90 -12.92
N HIS A 76 -7.64 -17.60 -12.67
CA HIS A 76 -8.63 -16.83 -13.41
C HIS A 76 -7.96 -16.20 -14.62
N GLU A 77 -8.36 -16.65 -15.82
CA GLU A 77 -8.09 -15.92 -17.06
C GLU A 77 -8.64 -14.50 -16.92
N LEU A 78 -7.76 -13.52 -16.73
CA LEU A 78 -8.10 -12.13 -16.95
C LEU A 78 -8.25 -11.94 -18.47
N GLN A 79 -9.46 -12.17 -18.98
CA GLN A 79 -9.87 -11.79 -20.34
C GLN A 79 -9.96 -10.28 -20.51
#